data_AF-A0A9D1MXM9-F1
#
_entry.id   AF-A0A9D1MXM9-F1
#
_cell.length_a   1.000
_cell.length_b   1.000
_cell.length_c   1.000
_cell.angle_alpha   90.00
_cell.angle_beta   90.00
_cell.angle_gamma   90.00
#
_symmetry.space_group_name_H-M   'P 1'
#
loop_
_entity.id
_entity.type
_entity.pdbx_description
1 polymer ?
#
loop_
_entity_poly.entity_id
_entity_poly.type
_entity_poly.pdbx_seq_one_letter_code
_entity_poly.pdbx_strand_id
1 'polypeptide(L)'
;GFICGAYMPIRTMGQGMQYFVSLLPGTYATVLFRQGFLNSVLNRMRETLPQGMINGIASGFDVKMSFFGHDVSTLALILVISISTIVLLGVFLFINKFKKKN
;
A
#
# COMPACT_ATOMS: atom_id res chain seq x y z
N GLY A 1 10.45 4.65 -1.03
CA GLY A 1 10.82 3.49 -1.85
C GLY A 1 11.08 2.28 -1.00
N PHE A 2 12.27 2.17 -0.42
CA PHE A 2 12.68 0.99 0.37
C PHE A 2 11.76 0.71 1.57
N ILE A 3 11.42 1.75 2.32
CA ILE A 3 10.66 1.66 3.58
C ILE A 3 9.15 1.48 3.35
N CYS A 4 8.56 2.06 2.30
CA CYS A 4 7.11 1.99 2.03
C CYS A 4 6.66 0.64 1.42
N GLY A 5 7.42 -0.43 1.66
CA GLY A 5 7.10 -1.75 1.17
C GLY A 5 7.32 -1.97 -0.33
N ALA A 6 7.95 -1.05 -1.08
CA ALA A 6 8.11 -1.18 -2.53
C ALA A 6 9.20 -2.17 -2.95
N TYR A 7 10.27 -2.25 -2.16
CA TYR A 7 11.36 -3.20 -2.40
C TYR A 7 11.20 -4.50 -1.60
N MET A 8 10.85 -4.36 -0.32
CA MET A 8 10.65 -5.48 0.60
C MET A 8 9.16 -5.61 0.93
N PRO A 9 8.57 -6.82 0.85
CA PRO A 9 7.21 -7.05 1.33
C PRO A 9 7.06 -6.62 2.80
N ILE A 10 6.00 -5.90 3.13
CA ILE A 10 5.64 -5.47 4.47
C ILE A 10 5.57 -6.67 5.41
N ARG A 11 4.99 -7.80 4.99
CA ARG A 11 4.86 -9.00 5.85
C ARG A 11 6.19 -9.63 6.25
N THR A 12 7.28 -9.39 5.53
CA THR A 12 8.60 -9.89 5.91
C THR A 12 9.33 -8.96 6.89
N MET A 13 8.77 -7.77 7.17
CA MET A 13 9.29 -6.83 8.16
C MET A 13 8.85 -7.21 9.57
N GLY A 14 9.61 -6.79 10.60
CA GLY A 14 9.18 -6.91 11.99
C GLY A 14 7.93 -6.07 12.30
N GLN A 15 7.12 -6.47 13.30
CA GLN A 15 5.82 -5.85 13.60
C GLN A 15 5.88 -4.33 13.80
N GLY A 16 6.88 -3.82 14.53
CA GLY A 16 7.03 -2.38 14.74
C GLY A 16 7.23 -1.59 13.44
N MET A 17 8.01 -2.16 12.51
CA MET A 17 8.16 -1.59 11.16
C MET A 17 6.86 -1.70 10.36
N GLN A 18 6.17 -2.84 10.41
CA GLN A 18 4.88 -3.00 9.71
C GLN A 18 3.90 -1.89 10.09
N TYR A 19 3.80 -1.54 11.37
CA TYR A 19 2.95 -0.44 11.81
C TYR A 19 3.45 0.92 11.32
N PHE A 20 4.74 1.20 11.44
CA PHE A 20 5.30 2.47 10.98
C PHE A 20 5.09 2.70 9.49
N VAL A 21 5.40 1.70 8.65
CA VAL A 21 5.26 1.83 7.20
C VAL A 21 3.80 1.90 6.78
N SER A 22 2.91 1.27 7.54
CA SER A 22 1.48 1.36 7.29
C SER A 22 0.88 2.74 7.57
N LEU A 23 1.60 3.66 8.22
CA LEU A 23 1.18 5.07 8.34
C LEU A 23 1.53 5.91 7.10
N LEU A 24 2.43 5.40 6.24
CA LEU A 24 2.88 6.14 5.07
C LEU A 24 1.90 5.94 3.91
N PRO A 25 1.37 7.01 3.29
CA PRO A 25 0.45 6.89 2.15
C PRO A 25 1.07 6.15 0.96
N GLY A 26 2.41 6.23 0.79
CA GLY A 26 3.12 5.50 -0.25
C GLY A 26 3.05 3.97 -0.12
N THR A 27 2.80 3.46 1.08
CA THR A 27 2.64 2.02 1.32
C THR A 27 1.34 1.52 0.70
N TYR A 28 0.27 2.29 0.83
CA TYR A 28 -1.04 2.02 0.21
C TYR A 28 -0.94 2.02 -1.31
N ALA A 29 -0.19 2.96 -1.90
CA ALA A 29 0.05 3.00 -3.35
C ALA A 29 0.76 1.74 -3.85
N THR A 30 1.78 1.29 -3.12
CA THR A 30 2.53 0.08 -3.48
C THR A 30 1.64 -1.17 -3.47
N VAL A 31 0.82 -1.33 -2.42
CA VAL A 31 -0.14 -2.45 -2.32
C VAL A 31 -1.15 -2.39 -3.47
N LEU A 32 -1.70 -1.20 -3.76
CA LEU A 32 -2.65 -1.02 -4.85
C LEU A 32 -2.05 -1.41 -6.21
N PHE A 33 -0.79 -1.04 -6.48
CA PHE A 33 -0.09 -1.46 -7.70
C PHE A 33 0.08 -2.99 -7.77
N ARG A 34 0.52 -3.63 -6.69
CA ARG A 34 0.65 -5.09 -6.65
C ARG A 34 -0.68 -5.80 -6.82
N GLN A 35 -1.74 -5.27 -6.20
CA GLN A 35 -3.08 -5.77 -6.39
C GLN A 35 -3.50 -5.69 -7.87
N GLY A 36 -3.25 -4.58 -8.54
CA GLY A 36 -3.53 -4.41 -9.97
C GLY A 36 -2.74 -5.38 -10.86
N PHE A 37 -1.44 -5.53 -10.63
CA PHE A 37 -0.57 -6.35 -11.49
C PHE A 37 -0.69 -7.85 -11.24
N LEU A 38 -0.86 -8.27 -9.98
CA LEU A 38 -0.76 -9.68 -9.60
C LEU A 38 -2.12 -10.39 -9.55
N ASN A 39 -3.24 -9.68 -9.39
CA ASN A 39 -4.55 -10.35 -9.31
C ASN A 39 -4.87 -11.21 -10.53
N SER A 40 -4.58 -10.72 -11.74
CA SER A 40 -4.81 -11.49 -12.97
C SER A 40 -3.95 -12.76 -13.01
N VAL A 41 -2.70 -12.67 -12.58
CA VAL A 41 -1.79 -13.82 -12.53
C VAL A 41 -2.26 -14.82 -11.47
N LEU A 42 -2.62 -14.35 -10.28
CA LEU A 42 -3.16 -15.20 -9.21
C LEU A 42 -4.47 -15.88 -9.62
N ASN A 43 -5.32 -15.21 -10.40
CA ASN A 43 -6.54 -15.81 -10.95
C ASN A 43 -6.22 -16.99 -11.85
N ARG A 44 -5.20 -16.89 -12.71
CA ARG A 44 -4.76 -18.01 -13.54
C ARG A 44 -4.15 -19.15 -12.74
N MET A 45 -3.34 -18.84 -11.74
CA MET A 45 -2.75 -19.88 -10.89
C MET A 45 -3.80 -20.69 -10.12
N ARG A 46 -4.97 -20.12 -9.81
CA ARG A 46 -6.07 -20.86 -9.15
C ARG A 46 -6.63 -22.01 -9.98
N GLU A 47 -6.40 -22.00 -11.29
CA GLU A 47 -6.82 -23.09 -12.18
C GLU A 47 -5.94 -24.35 -12.00
N THR A 48 -4.75 -24.22 -11.41
CA THR A 48 -3.76 -25.30 -11.32
C THR A 48 -3.27 -25.58 -9.89
N LEU A 49 -3.30 -24.58 -9.00
CA LEU A 49 -2.77 -24.69 -7.64
C LEU A 49 -3.88 -24.66 -6.58
N PRO A 50 -3.71 -25.37 -5.44
CA PRO A 50 -4.62 -25.28 -4.31
C PRO A 50 -4.74 -23.86 -3.76
N GLN A 51 -5.94 -23.47 -3.34
CA GLN A 51 -6.23 -22.13 -2.83
C GLN A 51 -5.31 -21.70 -1.66
N GLY A 52 -4.91 -22.64 -0.80
CA GLY A 52 -3.99 -22.37 0.32
C GLY A 52 -2.62 -21.87 -0.16
N MET A 53 -2.10 -22.44 -1.25
CA MET A 53 -0.83 -22.03 -1.84
C MET A 53 -0.94 -20.64 -2.48
N ILE A 54 -2.04 -20.38 -3.20
CA ILE A 54 -2.34 -19.07 -3.79
C ILE A 54 -2.41 -17.98 -2.71
N ASN A 55 -3.07 -18.26 -1.59
CA ASN A 55 -3.17 -17.31 -0.49
C ASN A 55 -1.80 -17.03 0.15
N GLY A 56 -0.94 -18.04 0.27
CA GLY A 56 0.43 -17.90 0.73
C GLY A 56 1.25 -16.99 -0.19
N ILE A 57 1.19 -17.21 -1.50
CA ILE A 57 1.86 -16.38 -2.51
C ILE A 57 1.33 -14.94 -2.45
N ALA A 58 0.00 -14.76 -2.49
CA ALA A 58 -0.63 -13.44 -2.45
C ALA A 58 -0.25 -12.66 -1.19
N SER A 59 -0.16 -13.34 -0.04
CA SER A 59 0.29 -12.74 1.21
C SER A 59 1.78 -12.42 1.15
N GLY A 60 2.63 -13.32 0.66
CA GLY A 60 4.08 -13.10 0.56
C GLY A 60 4.46 -11.88 -0.31
N PHE A 61 3.62 -11.53 -1.29
CA PHE A 61 3.79 -10.33 -2.12
C PHE A 61 2.99 -9.12 -1.63
N ASP A 62 2.30 -9.19 -0.49
CA ASP A 62 1.42 -8.12 0.02
C ASP A 62 0.39 -7.61 -1.01
N VAL A 63 -0.24 -8.55 -1.71
CA VAL A 63 -1.38 -8.26 -2.62
C VAL A 63 -2.59 -7.76 -1.83
N LYS A 64 -2.66 -8.09 -0.53
CA LYS A 64 -3.63 -7.56 0.43
C LYS A 64 -2.89 -6.96 1.62
N MET A 65 -3.35 -5.80 2.06
CA MET A 65 -2.81 -5.09 3.21
C MET A 65 -3.75 -5.21 4.40
N SER A 66 -3.17 -5.42 5.58
CA SER A 66 -3.88 -5.35 6.85
C SER A 66 -3.24 -4.24 7.70
N PHE A 67 -4.07 -3.35 8.24
CA PHE A 67 -3.67 -2.28 9.15
C PHE A 67 -4.09 -2.68 10.57
N PHE A 68 -3.14 -2.86 11.49
CA PHE A 68 -3.43 -3.27 12.87
C PHE A 68 -4.32 -4.52 12.98
N GLY A 69 -4.13 -5.49 12.08
CA GLY A 69 -4.93 -6.72 12.04
C GLY A 69 -6.27 -6.60 11.33
N HIS A 70 -6.64 -5.40 10.84
CA HIS A 70 -7.84 -5.19 10.03
C HIS A 70 -7.49 -5.11 8.55
N ASP A 71 -8.17 -5.89 7.72
CA ASP A 71 -7.98 -5.83 6.27
C ASP A 71 -8.41 -4.48 5.71
N VAL A 72 -7.54 -3.89 4.91
CA VAL A 72 -7.79 -2.61 4.23
C VAL A 72 -8.41 -2.91 2.87
N SER A 73 -9.62 -2.39 2.64
CA SER A 73 -10.30 -2.56 1.35
C SER A 73 -9.58 -1.78 0.24
N THR A 74 -9.74 -2.23 -1.01
CA THR A 74 -9.19 -1.52 -2.17
C THR A 74 -9.65 -0.06 -2.24
N LEU A 75 -10.90 0.20 -1.87
CA LEU A 75 -11.45 1.55 -1.81
C LEU A 75 -10.74 2.40 -0.75
N ALA A 76 -10.48 1.82 0.42
CA ALA A 76 -9.72 2.50 1.46
C ALA A 76 -8.27 2.80 1.00
N LEU A 77 -7.61 1.89 0.29
CA LEU A 77 -6.29 2.16 -0.31
C LEU A 77 -6.31 3.40 -1.20
N ILE A 78 -7.29 3.48 -2.12
CA ILE A 78 -7.45 4.61 -3.04
C ILE A 78 -7.73 5.91 -2.28
N LEU A 79 -8.66 5.87 -1.33
CA LEU A 79 -9.03 7.05 -0.53
C LEU A 79 -7.83 7.61 0.25
N VAL A 80 -7.03 6.75 0.89
CA VAL A 80 -5.84 7.20 1.65
C VAL A 80 -4.86 7.91 0.73
N ILE A 81 -4.61 7.40 -0.47
CA ILE A 81 -3.71 8.03 -1.46
C ILE A 81 -4.28 9.35 -1.95
N SER A 82 -5.57 9.40 -2.30
CA SER A 82 -6.21 10.61 -2.81
C SER A 82 -6.24 11.71 -1.76
N ILE A 83 -6.66 11.40 -0.53
CA ILE A 83 -6.73 12.36 0.58
C ILE A 83 -5.33 12.88 0.92
N SER A 84 -4.34 11.99 1.07
CA SER A 84 -2.97 12.41 1.37
C SER A 84 -2.37 13.29 0.27
N THR A 85 -2.65 13.01 -1.00
CA THR A 85 -2.22 13.84 -2.13
C THR A 85 -2.84 15.23 -2.07
N ILE A 86 -4.15 15.35 -1.82
CA ILE A 86 -4.85 16.63 -1.70
C ILE A 86 -4.29 17.44 -0.52
N VAL A 87 -4.07 16.80 0.64
CA VAL A 87 -3.51 17.45 1.82
C VAL A 87 -2.09 17.96 1.55
N LEU A 88 -1.22 17.14 0.98
CA LEU A 88 0.16 17.54 0.66
C LEU A 88 0.21 18.69 -0.35
N LEU A 89 -0.64 18.67 -1.38
CA LEU A 89 -0.79 19.77 -2.33
C LEU A 89 -1.27 21.05 -1.65
N GLY A 90 -2.28 20.94 -0.78
CA GLY A 90 -2.80 22.07 0.00
C GLY A 90 -1.72 22.71 0.88
N VAL A 91 -0.95 21.90 1.60
CA VAL A 91 0.18 22.35 2.43
C VAL A 91 1.26 23.01 1.57
N PHE A 92 1.61 22.41 0.44
CA PHE A 92 2.61 22.97 -0.48
C PHE A 92 2.20 24.35 -1.01
N LEU A 93 0.95 24.49 -1.47
CA LEU A 93 0.41 25.77 -1.94
C LEU A 93 0.36 26.81 -0.82
N PHE A 94 -0.02 26.39 0.39
CA PHE A 94 -0.04 27.26 1.57
C PHE A 94 1.37 27.80 1.88
N ILE A 95 2.37 26.92 2.00
CA ILE A 95 3.77 27.30 2.28
C ILE A 95 4.28 28.27 1.20
N ASN A 96 4.03 27.99 -0.07
CA ASN A 96 4.48 28.86 -1.16
C ASN A 96 3.81 30.23 -1.14
N LYS A 97 2.53 30.31 -0.76
CA LYS A 97 1.83 31.59 -0.61
C LYS A 97 2.44 32.45 0.51
N PHE A 98 2.83 31.86 1.63
CA PHE A 98 3.52 32.57 2.71
C PHE A 98 4.95 32.97 2.33
N LYS A 99 5.67 32.11 1.59
CA LYS A 99 7.03 32.41 1.12
C LYS A 99 7.07 33.54 0.09
N LYS A 100 6.02 33.72 -0.71
CA LYS A 100 5.90 34.83 -1.68
C LYS A 100 5.49 36.16 -1.03
N LYS A 101 4.98 36.12 0.21
CA LYS A 101 4.51 37.30 0.96
C LYS A 101 5.60 37.92 1.84
N ASN A 102 6.67 37.18 2.13
CA ASN A 102 7.93 37.68 2.70
C ASN A 102 8.94 37.98 1.59
#